data_AF-A0A976L7A8-F1
#
_entry.id   AF-A0A976L7A8-F1
#
_cell.length_a   1.000
_cell.length_b   1.000
_cell.length_c   1.000
_cell.angle_alpha   90.00
_cell.angle_beta   90.00
_cell.angle_gamma   90.00
#
_symmetry.space_group_name_H-M   'P 1'
#
loop_
_entity.id
_entity.type
_entity.pdbx_description
1 polymer ?
#
loop_
_entity_poly.entity_id
_entity_poly.type
_entity_poly.pdbx_seq_one_letter_code
_entity_poly.pdbx_strand_id
1 'polypeptide(L)'
;GNAEQSNINYGKAGRMRWKGKRPSVRGVVMNPVDHPHGGGEGKTSGGRHPVSPWGKPEVRTRKKKSSDQLIVRRRPANKSR
;
A
#
# COMPACT_ATOMS: atom_id res chain seq x y z
N GLY A 1 18.91 -17.99 -6.88
CA GLY A 1 20.03 -17.37 -6.15
C GLY A 1 19.55 -16.19 -5.32
N ASN A 2 20.35 -15.77 -4.33
CA ASN A 2 20.06 -14.66 -3.39
C ASN A 2 18.75 -14.80 -2.59
N ALA A 3 18.54 -15.98 -1.99
CA ALA A 3 17.37 -16.25 -1.15
C ALA A 3 17.37 -15.40 0.15
N GLU A 4 18.54 -15.00 0.64
CA GLU A 4 18.72 -14.28 1.91
C GLU A 4 18.52 -12.76 1.78
N GLN A 5 18.34 -12.23 0.56
CA GLN A 5 18.14 -10.79 0.32
C GLN A 5 17.01 -10.19 1.17
N SER A 6 15.96 -10.96 1.47
CA SER A 6 14.81 -10.53 2.28
C SER A 6 15.17 -10.30 3.74
N ASN A 7 16.25 -10.90 4.23
CA ASN A 7 16.65 -10.86 5.64
C ASN A 7 17.52 -9.61 5.95
N ILE A 8 17.89 -8.83 4.93
CA ILE A 8 18.72 -7.64 5.09
C ILE A 8 17.96 -6.53 5.84
N ASN A 9 18.50 -6.12 6.99
CA ASN A 9 18.08 -4.90 7.68
C ASN A 9 18.85 -3.68 7.14
N TYR A 10 18.12 -2.67 6.65
CA TYR A 10 18.73 -1.45 6.11
C TYR A 10 19.18 -0.45 7.18
N GLY A 11 18.69 -0.57 8.42
CA GLY A 11 19.14 0.14 9.62
C GLY A 11 18.86 1.64 9.68
N LYS A 12 19.08 2.39 8.59
CA LYS A 12 18.95 3.85 8.54
C LYS A 12 18.16 4.33 7.32
N ALA A 13 17.47 5.45 7.48
CA ALA A 13 16.72 6.10 6.39
C ALA A 13 17.60 6.41 5.16
N GLY A 14 18.86 6.84 5.38
CA GLY A 14 19.81 7.12 4.30
C GLY A 14 20.05 5.95 3.35
N ARG A 15 20.08 4.71 3.85
CA ARG A 15 20.31 3.52 3.02
C ARG A 15 19.11 3.22 2.10
N MET A 16 17.89 3.55 2.54
CA MET A 16 16.70 3.49 1.68
C MET A 16 16.70 4.58 0.61
N ARG A 17 17.22 5.78 0.94
CA ARG A 17 17.38 6.86 -0.04
C ARG A 17 18.38 6.50 -1.14
N TRP A 18 19.51 5.85 -0.81
CA TRP A 18 20.46 5.35 -1.82
C TRP A 18 19.85 4.31 -2.76
N LYS A 19 18.80 3.60 -2.31
CA LYS A 19 17.99 2.69 -3.14
C LYS A 19 16.92 3.41 -3.98
N GLY A 20 16.88 4.74 -3.99
CA GLY A 20 15.91 5.54 -4.74
C GLY A 20 14.54 5.67 -4.07
N LYS A 21 14.36 5.20 -2.84
CA LYS A 21 13.08 5.32 -2.12
C LYS A 21 13.04 6.61 -1.30
N ARG A 22 12.13 7.50 -1.67
CA ARG A 22 11.83 8.77 -0.98
C ARG A 22 10.89 8.53 0.21
N PRO A 23 10.87 9.42 1.22
CA PRO A 23 9.89 9.35 2.31
C PRO A 23 8.46 9.47 1.76
N SER A 24 7.53 8.72 2.35
CA SER A 24 6.09 8.79 2.06
C SER A 24 5.35 9.39 3.26
N VAL A 25 4.38 10.27 2.99
CA VAL A 25 3.54 10.91 4.02
C VAL A 25 2.24 10.11 4.18
N ARG A 26 1.76 9.96 5.42
CA ARG A 26 0.50 9.26 5.71
C ARG A 26 -0.70 10.15 5.39
N GLY A 27 -1.75 9.59 4.76
CA GLY A 27 -2.95 10.33 4.37
C GLY A 27 -3.71 10.99 5.54
N VAL A 28 -3.70 10.39 6.72
CA VAL A 28 -4.36 10.95 7.94
C VAL A 28 -3.72 12.25 8.44
N VAL A 29 -2.50 12.55 8.02
CA VAL A 29 -1.78 13.78 8.41
C VAL A 29 -2.04 14.91 7.41
N MET A 30 -2.59 14.60 6.24
CA MET A 30 -2.84 15.57 5.18
C MET A 30 -4.13 16.36 5.44
N ASN A 31 -4.37 17.43 4.69
CA ASN A 31 -5.63 18.17 4.75
C ASN A 31 -6.75 17.39 4.03
N PRO A 32 -8.04 17.67 4.31
CA PRO A 32 -9.16 17.05 3.62
C PRO A 32 -9.13 17.19 2.09
N VAL A 33 -8.53 18.26 1.57
CA VAL A 33 -8.37 18.51 0.13
C VAL A 33 -7.33 17.59 -0.52
N ASP A 34 -6.32 17.17 0.24
CA ASP A 34 -5.16 16.43 -0.26
C ASP A 34 -5.36 14.91 -0.21
N HIS A 35 -6.00 14.44 0.86
CA HIS A 35 -6.28 13.01 1.05
C HIS A 35 -7.67 12.82 1.61
N PRO A 36 -8.41 11.79 1.17
CA PRO A 36 -9.72 11.51 1.73
C PRO A 36 -9.74 11.12 3.22
N HIS A 37 -8.57 10.90 3.84
CA HIS A 37 -8.42 10.61 5.27
C HIS A 37 -7.96 11.84 6.07
N GLY A 38 -7.75 12.96 5.38
CA GLY A 38 -7.16 14.16 5.96
C GLY A 38 -8.16 14.95 6.81
N GLY A 39 -7.60 15.78 7.69
CA GLY A 39 -8.34 16.66 8.60
C GLY A 39 -8.79 16.01 9.91
N GLY A 40 -9.72 16.70 10.57
CA GLY A 40 -10.08 16.48 11.97
C GLY A 40 -9.18 17.26 12.93
N GLU A 41 -9.69 17.52 14.14
CA GLU A 41 -8.91 18.11 15.22
C GLU A 41 -8.07 17.03 15.90
N GLY A 42 -6.75 17.23 15.98
CA GLY A 42 -5.83 16.24 16.52
C GLY A 42 -5.58 15.04 15.60
N LYS A 43 -5.30 13.87 16.19
CA LYS A 43 -5.03 12.64 15.42
C LYS A 43 -6.32 11.85 15.22
N THR A 44 -6.60 11.48 13.98
CA THR A 44 -7.75 10.65 13.63
C THR A 44 -7.32 9.37 12.91
N SER A 45 -8.20 8.38 12.88
CA SER A 45 -8.07 7.18 12.04
C SER A 45 -8.60 7.42 10.61
N GLY A 46 -8.83 8.68 10.21
CA GLY A 46 -9.37 9.08 8.91
C GLY A 46 -10.90 9.07 8.80
N GLY A 47 -11.63 8.55 9.80
CA GLY A 47 -13.09 8.67 9.91
C GLY A 47 -13.92 7.95 8.82
N ARG A 48 -13.30 7.07 8.02
CA ARG A 48 -13.94 6.34 6.90
C ARG A 48 -13.25 5.01 6.63
N HIS A 49 -13.86 4.18 5.79
CA HIS A 49 -13.18 3.00 5.24
C HIS A 49 -11.89 3.38 4.49
N PRO A 50 -10.79 2.61 4.64
CA PRO A 50 -9.51 2.92 4.01
C PRO A 50 -9.59 3.05 2.49
N VAL A 51 -9.07 4.16 1.98
CA VAL A 51 -8.97 4.43 0.54
C VAL A 51 -7.60 4.94 0.12
N SER A 52 -7.32 4.84 -1.18
CA SER A 52 -6.21 5.54 -1.83
C SER A 52 -6.38 7.07 -1.79
N PRO A 53 -5.31 7.86 -2.07
CA PRO A 53 -5.40 9.32 -2.16
C PRO A 53 -6.44 9.83 -3.19
N TRP A 54 -6.78 9.01 -4.18
CA TRP A 54 -7.81 9.31 -5.18
C TRP A 54 -9.19 8.71 -4.85
N GLY A 55 -9.40 8.27 -3.61
CA GLY A 55 -10.70 7.77 -3.14
C GLY A 55 -11.06 6.35 -3.56
N LYS A 56 -10.20 5.64 -4.31
CA LYS A 56 -10.46 4.24 -4.69
C LYS A 56 -10.34 3.32 -3.46
N PRO A 57 -11.33 2.46 -3.18
CA PRO A 57 -11.31 1.55 -2.04
C PRO A 57 -10.36 0.37 -2.26
N GLU A 58 -9.96 -0.29 -1.16
CA GLU A 58 -9.16 -1.51 -1.19
C GLU A 58 -10.02 -2.71 -1.57
N VAL A 59 -10.15 -2.94 -2.87
CA VAL A 59 -10.82 -4.11 -3.44
C VAL A 59 -9.94 -4.73 -4.53
N ARG A 60 -10.30 -5.93 -4.99
CA ARG A 60 -9.59 -6.59 -6.08
C ARG A 60 -9.58 -5.69 -7.34
N THR A 61 -8.38 -5.25 -7.74
CA THR A 61 -8.20 -4.28 -8.83
C THR A 61 -8.19 -4.88 -10.24
N ARG A 62 -7.92 -6.19 -10.37
CA ARG A 62 -7.89 -6.87 -11.68
C ARG A 62 -9.31 -7.02 -12.25
N LYS A 63 -9.57 -6.32 -13.36
CA LYS A 63 -10.75 -6.50 -14.21
C LYS A 63 -10.68 -7.78 -15.04
N LYS A 64 -11.82 -8.18 -15.63
CA LYS A 64 -11.90 -9.31 -16.55
C LYS A 64 -11.00 -9.06 -17.78
N LYS A 65 -10.16 -10.03 -18.12
CA LYS A 65 -9.28 -10.01 -19.31
C LYS A 65 -9.38 -11.35 -20.06
N SER A 66 -9.08 -11.37 -21.36
CA SER A 66 -9.04 -12.61 -22.16
C SER A 66 -8.16 -13.70 -21.54
N SER A 67 -7.00 -13.30 -21.00
CA SER A 67 -6.07 -14.17 -20.27
C SER A 67 -6.68 -14.89 -19.06
N ASP A 68 -7.82 -14.42 -18.52
CA ASP A 68 -8.45 -15.08 -17.38
C ASP A 68 -8.94 -16.50 -17.71
N GLN A 69 -9.17 -16.80 -18.99
CA GLN A 69 -9.51 -18.15 -19.47
C GLN A 69 -8.38 -19.15 -19.25
N LEU A 70 -7.12 -18.67 -19.24
CA LEU A 70 -5.93 -19.50 -19.05
C LEU A 70 -5.60 -19.71 -17.55
N ILE A 71 -6.29 -19.02 -16.63
CA ILE A 71 -6.00 -19.08 -15.20
C ILE A 71 -6.79 -20.23 -14.57
N VAL A 72 -6.11 -21.32 -14.26
CA VAL A 72 -6.72 -22.47 -13.56
C VAL A 72 -7.10 -22.13 -12.11
N ARG A 73 -6.22 -21.42 -11.38
CA ARG A 73 -6.47 -21.05 -9.98
C ARG A 73 -5.82 -19.73 -9.62
N ARG A 74 -6.46 -18.98 -8.71
CA ARG A 74 -5.93 -17.72 -8.18
C ARG A 74 -5.01 -17.94 -6.98
N ARG A 75 -4.13 -16.96 -6.72
CA ARG A 75 -3.29 -16.92 -5.53
C ARG A 75 -4.19 -16.86 -4.28
N PRO A 76 -3.99 -17.72 -3.27
CA PRO A 76 -4.70 -17.57 -1.99
C PRO A 76 -4.27 -16.26 -1.32
N ALA A 77 -5.23 -15.45 -0.89
CA ALA A 77 -4.97 -14.17 -0.22
C ALA A 77 -4.64 -14.36 1.26
N ASN A 78 -5.34 -15.30 1.91
CA ASN A 78 -5.21 -15.61 3.32
C ASN A 78 -4.91 -17.11 3.47
N LYS A 79 -3.63 -17.48 3.39
CA LYS A 79 -3.17 -18.70 4.05
C LYS A 79 -2.45 -18.18 5.27
N SER A 80 -2.99 -18.40 6.48
CA SER A 80 -2.24 -18.06 7.69
C SER A 80 -0.88 -18.73 7.56
N ARG A 81 0.17 -17.93 7.66
CA ARG A 81 1.48 -18.45 8.01
C ARG A 81 1.44 -18.81 9.49
#